data_AF-A0A7S2EA22-F1
#
_entry.id   AF-A0A7S2EA22-F1
#
_cell.length_a   1.000
_cell.length_b   1.000
_cell.length_c   1.000
_cell.angle_alpha   90.00
_cell.angle_beta   90.00
_cell.angle_gamma   90.00
#
_symmetry.space_group_name_H-M   'P 1'
#
loop_
_entity.id
_entity.type
_entity.pdbx_description
1 polymer ?
#
loop_
_entity_poly.entity_id
_entity_poly.type
_entity_poly.pdbx_seq_one_letter_code
_entity_poly.pdbx_strand_id
1 'polypeptide(L)'
;LMDSLARHGIKDVEVYDSVRVEPSDASFRHAIDFASSREYDAVVAMGGGSTIDTAKAANLYACHPPKDFYDYVNPPLGRGLPVPGPLRPLLAIPTTAGTGSETTGVAIFDDVPTKSKTGIAHRRLRPTLGVVDPKNTETLPTEVAKYSGLDVLCHAIESYTALPYTERPRPERPLLRPAYQGSNPFSD
;
A
#
# COMPACT_ATOMS: atom_id res chain seq x y z
N LEU A 1 -2.00 0.42 20.86
CA LEU A 1 -0.88 0.97 20.05
C LEU A 1 -0.27 2.21 20.72
N MET A 2 -1.04 3.28 20.95
CA MET A 2 -0.55 4.54 21.56
C MET A 2 0.21 4.31 22.87
N ASP A 3 -0.31 3.49 23.78
CA ASP A 3 0.38 3.14 25.03
C ASP A 3 1.73 2.45 24.81
N SER A 4 1.85 1.66 23.74
CA SER A 4 3.12 1.01 23.39
C SER A 4 4.13 2.04 22.91
N LEU A 5 3.72 2.96 22.03
CA LEU A 5 4.55 4.05 21.53
C LEU A 5 5.04 4.95 22.68
N ALA A 6 4.13 5.37 23.56
CA ALA A 6 4.46 6.19 24.72
C ALA A 6 5.44 5.51 25.68
N ARG A 7 5.24 4.21 25.96
CA ARG A 7 6.16 3.41 26.81
C ARG A 7 7.58 3.30 26.23
N HIS A 8 7.72 3.37 24.90
CA HIS A 8 9.01 3.36 24.22
C HIS A 8 9.53 4.76 23.89
N GLY A 9 8.96 5.81 24.48
CA GLY A 9 9.45 7.19 24.37
C GLY A 9 8.98 7.95 23.12
N ILE A 10 8.12 7.36 22.28
CA ILE A 10 7.53 8.02 21.12
C ILE A 10 6.28 8.78 21.58
N LYS A 11 6.44 10.09 21.81
CA LYS A 11 5.40 10.95 22.41
C LYS A 11 4.77 11.94 21.44
N ASP A 12 5.48 12.32 20.37
CA ASP A 12 4.97 13.21 19.34
C ASP A 12 4.34 12.37 18.22
N VAL A 13 3.06 12.05 18.41
CA VAL A 13 2.28 11.21 17.50
C VAL A 13 1.03 11.98 17.10
N GLU A 14 0.80 12.08 15.79
CA GLU A 14 -0.40 12.68 15.23
C GLU A 14 -1.22 11.59 14.51
N VAL A 15 -2.54 11.61 14.70
CA VAL A 15 -3.44 10.58 14.17
C VAL A 15 -4.18 11.14 12.95
N TYR A 16 -4.05 10.45 11.83
CA TYR A 16 -4.93 10.62 10.67
C TYR A 16 -6.01 9.54 10.69
N ASP A 17 -7.26 9.93 10.93
CA ASP A 17 -8.42 9.02 11.01
C ASP A 17 -9.41 9.20 9.85
N SER A 18 -9.11 10.09 8.91
CA SER A 18 -9.97 10.41 7.75
C SER A 18 -9.75 9.46 6.56
N VAL A 19 -9.39 8.20 6.84
CA VAL A 19 -9.23 7.15 5.82
C VAL A 19 -10.61 6.70 5.32
N ARG A 20 -10.71 6.40 4.02
CA ARG A 20 -11.92 5.84 3.42
C ARG A 20 -11.73 4.38 3.05
N VAL A 21 -12.82 3.61 3.15
CA VAL A 21 -12.96 2.34 2.42
C VAL A 21 -13.03 2.67 0.94
N GLU A 22 -12.29 1.94 0.10
CA GLU A 22 -12.07 2.28 -1.32
C GLU A 22 -11.56 3.73 -1.43
N PRO A 23 -10.27 3.96 -1.11
CA PRO A 23 -9.74 5.32 -1.09
C PRO A 23 -9.83 5.93 -2.49
N SER A 24 -10.22 7.19 -2.58
CA SER A 24 -10.26 7.96 -3.83
C SER A 24 -9.02 8.84 -4.00
N ASP A 25 -8.84 9.37 -5.21
CA ASP A 25 -7.83 10.39 -5.54
C ASP A 25 -7.89 11.59 -4.55
N ALA A 26 -9.09 12.06 -4.21
CA ALA A 26 -9.29 13.14 -3.24
C ALA A 26 -8.87 12.73 -1.82
N SER A 27 -9.19 11.50 -1.39
CA SER A 27 -8.79 11.02 -0.06
C SER A 27 -7.28 10.81 0.06
N PHE A 28 -6.63 10.39 -1.03
CA PHE A 28 -5.18 10.30 -1.12
C PHE A 28 -4.55 11.68 -0.98
N ARG A 29 -5.04 12.69 -1.73
CA ARG A 29 -4.54 14.07 -1.61
C ARG A 29 -4.67 14.60 -0.18
N HIS A 30 -5.80 14.37 0.48
CA HIS A 30 -5.98 14.80 1.87
C HIS A 30 -4.99 14.14 2.84
N ALA A 31 -4.72 12.84 2.68
CA ALA A 31 -3.72 12.14 3.48
C ALA A 31 -2.28 12.60 3.16
N ILE A 32 -2.00 12.94 1.90
CA ILE A 32 -0.72 13.50 1.45
C ILE A 32 -0.49 14.87 2.07
N ASP A 33 -1.51 15.74 2.06
CA ASP A 33 -1.44 17.07 2.68
C ASP A 33 -1.17 16.95 4.18
N PHE A 34 -1.86 16.03 4.86
CA PHE A 34 -1.60 15.73 6.27
C PHE A 34 -0.16 15.23 6.52
N ALA A 35 0.33 14.30 5.70
CA ALA A 35 1.70 13.77 5.84
C ALA A 35 2.80 14.78 5.44
N SER A 36 2.43 15.85 4.73
CA SER A 36 3.31 16.92 4.28
C SER A 36 3.23 18.18 5.14
N SER A 37 2.28 18.27 6.09
CA SER A 37 2.07 19.44 6.95
C SER A 37 3.23 19.70 7.92
N ARG A 38 4.01 18.67 8.21
CA ARG A 38 5.19 18.67 9.06
C ARG A 38 6.14 17.54 8.64
N GLU A 39 7.35 17.57 9.17
CA GLU A 39 8.27 16.44 9.01
C GLU A 39 7.89 15.34 10.00
N TYR A 40 7.66 14.13 9.46
CA TYR A 40 7.46 12.92 10.24
C TYR A 40 8.64 11.97 10.02
N ASP A 41 9.10 11.29 11.06
CA ASP A 41 10.22 10.36 10.96
C ASP A 41 9.80 8.96 10.46
N ALA A 42 8.55 8.59 10.72
CA ALA A 42 7.99 7.28 10.39
C ALA A 42 6.47 7.36 10.21
N VAL A 43 5.90 6.36 9.55
CA VAL A 43 4.46 6.20 9.35
C VAL A 43 4.02 4.86 9.95
N VAL A 44 2.92 4.86 10.71
CA VAL A 44 2.29 3.64 11.23
C VAL A 44 0.88 3.54 10.66
N ALA A 45 0.64 2.52 9.84
CA ALA A 45 -0.68 2.21 9.30
C ALA A 45 -1.30 1.07 10.11
N MET A 46 -2.44 1.31 10.75
CA MET A 46 -3.20 0.29 11.46
C MET A 46 -4.62 0.24 10.89
N GLY A 47 -4.97 -0.85 10.21
CA GLY A 47 -6.26 -0.98 9.54
C GLY A 47 -6.25 -2.05 8.44
N GLY A 48 -7.24 -2.00 7.55
CA GLY A 48 -7.28 -2.85 6.36
C GLY A 48 -6.41 -2.33 5.22
N GLY A 49 -6.53 -2.95 4.04
CA GLY A 49 -5.77 -2.57 2.84
C GLY A 49 -5.91 -1.09 2.47
N SER A 50 -7.11 -0.52 2.56
CA SER A 50 -7.35 0.91 2.27
C SER A 50 -6.52 1.85 3.16
N THR A 51 -6.33 1.51 4.44
CA THR A 51 -5.50 2.29 5.37
C THR A 51 -4.03 2.20 5.02
N ILE A 52 -3.55 0.99 4.72
CA ILE A 52 -2.16 0.74 4.37
C ILE A 52 -1.81 1.41 3.03
N ASP A 53 -2.69 1.32 2.03
CA ASP A 53 -2.52 1.96 0.72
C ASP A 53 -2.52 3.48 0.82
N THR A 54 -3.40 4.05 1.64
CA THR A 54 -3.41 5.50 1.93
C THR A 54 -2.09 5.93 2.57
N ALA A 55 -1.58 5.16 3.54
CA ALA A 55 -0.31 5.45 4.20
C ALA A 55 0.89 5.32 3.25
N LYS A 56 0.89 4.36 2.32
CA LYS A 56 1.92 4.21 1.28
C LYS A 56 1.96 5.44 0.38
N ALA A 57 0.80 5.90 -0.10
CA ALA A 57 0.71 7.08 -0.95
C ALA A 57 1.14 8.35 -0.17
N ALA A 58 0.60 8.56 1.03
CA ALA A 58 0.97 9.70 1.87
C ALA A 58 2.50 9.75 2.13
N ASN A 59 3.12 8.61 2.47
CA ASN A 59 4.56 8.52 2.68
C ASN A 59 5.36 8.82 1.41
N LEU A 60 4.96 8.26 0.26
CA LEU A 60 5.63 8.49 -1.02
C LEU A 60 5.64 9.97 -1.39
N TYR A 61 4.47 10.63 -1.38
CA TYR A 61 4.35 12.01 -1.86
C TYR A 61 4.93 13.01 -0.86
N ALA A 62 4.90 12.71 0.45
CA ALA A 62 5.57 13.54 1.45
C ALA A 62 7.11 13.45 1.34
N CYS A 63 7.66 12.28 1.00
CA CYS A 63 9.11 12.12 0.81
C CYS A 63 9.61 12.69 -0.52
N HIS A 64 8.84 12.48 -1.60
CA HIS A 64 9.21 12.86 -2.96
C HIS A 64 8.04 13.53 -3.67
N PRO A 65 7.75 14.82 -3.38
CA PRO A 65 6.63 15.52 -4.00
C PRO A 65 6.75 15.52 -5.53
N PRO A 66 5.76 15.01 -6.27
CA PRO A 66 5.79 15.04 -7.72
C PRO A 66 5.40 16.42 -8.27
N LYS A 67 5.56 16.61 -9.59
CA LYS A 67 5.06 17.82 -10.26
C LYS A 67 3.56 17.73 -10.51
N ASP A 68 3.08 16.53 -10.83
CA ASP A 68 1.67 16.21 -11.00
C ASP A 68 1.30 14.97 -10.17
N PHE A 69 0.06 14.90 -9.66
CA PHE A 69 -0.38 13.78 -8.85
C PHE A 69 -0.28 12.43 -9.58
N TYR A 70 -0.52 12.42 -10.89
CA TYR A 70 -0.46 11.22 -11.72
C TYR A 70 0.95 10.84 -12.17
N ASP A 71 1.99 11.57 -11.73
CA ASP A 71 3.38 11.26 -12.08
C ASP A 71 3.76 9.83 -11.62
N TYR A 72 3.41 9.43 -10.40
CA TYR A 72 3.69 8.08 -9.89
C TYR A 72 2.58 7.06 -10.20
N VAL A 73 1.40 7.51 -10.62
CA VAL A 73 0.27 6.63 -10.93
C VAL A 73 0.60 5.81 -12.18
N ASN A 74 0.25 4.52 -12.16
CA ASN A 74 0.56 3.61 -13.25
C ASN A 74 -0.14 4.02 -14.57
N PRO A 75 0.48 3.75 -15.74
CA PRO A 75 -0.20 3.83 -17.02
C PRO A 75 -1.43 2.89 -17.06
N PRO A 76 -2.48 3.22 -17.81
CA PRO A 76 -2.58 4.31 -18.78
C PRO A 76 -2.98 5.68 -18.19
N LEU A 77 -3.38 5.74 -16.91
CA LEU A 77 -3.90 6.96 -16.29
C LEU A 77 -2.80 7.94 -15.89
N GLY A 78 -1.69 7.42 -15.38
CA GLY A 78 -0.53 8.22 -15.03
C GLY A 78 0.72 7.88 -15.82
N ARG A 79 1.85 8.42 -15.36
CA ARG A 79 3.14 8.33 -16.07
C ARG A 79 4.02 7.19 -15.58
N GLY A 80 3.68 6.55 -14.46
CA GLY A 80 4.44 5.45 -13.85
C GLY A 80 5.89 5.82 -13.58
N LEU A 81 6.17 7.08 -13.19
CA LEU A 81 7.53 7.52 -12.91
C LEU A 81 8.10 6.71 -11.73
N PRO A 82 9.39 6.32 -11.80
CA PRO A 82 10.02 5.59 -10.71
C PRO A 82 10.17 6.45 -9.46
N VAL A 83 10.10 5.81 -8.28
CA VAL A 83 10.29 6.52 -7.00
C VAL A 83 11.76 6.91 -6.83
N PRO A 84 12.10 8.21 -6.65
CA PRO A 84 13.48 8.70 -6.74
C PRO A 84 14.45 8.13 -5.69
N GLY A 85 13.95 7.82 -4.49
CA GLY A 85 14.80 7.45 -3.36
C GLY A 85 14.05 6.65 -2.30
N PRO A 86 14.72 6.30 -1.19
CA PRO A 86 14.07 5.63 -0.05
C PRO A 86 12.90 6.48 0.48
N LEU A 87 11.92 5.80 1.09
CA LEU A 87 10.81 6.41 1.81
C LEU A 87 11.07 6.35 3.32
N ARG A 88 10.32 7.12 4.11
CA ARG A 88 10.34 6.97 5.58
C ARG A 88 9.90 5.56 5.97
N PRO A 89 10.37 5.02 7.10
CA PRO A 89 9.90 3.73 7.61
C PRO A 89 8.36 3.68 7.69
N LEU A 90 7.78 2.61 7.14
CA LEU A 90 6.34 2.35 7.20
C LEU A 90 6.11 1.04 7.96
N LEU A 91 5.46 1.12 9.11
CA LEU A 91 4.98 -0.04 9.86
C LEU A 91 3.52 -0.28 9.49
N ALA A 92 3.21 -1.45 8.94
CA ALA A 92 1.85 -1.85 8.58
C ALA A 92 1.34 -2.90 9.57
N ILE A 93 0.20 -2.62 10.20
CA ILE A 93 -0.45 -3.46 11.20
C ILE A 93 -1.84 -3.81 10.65
N PRO A 94 -1.96 -4.90 9.85
CA PRO A 94 -3.23 -5.25 9.25
C PRO A 94 -4.26 -5.65 10.31
N THR A 95 -5.50 -5.23 10.08
CA THR A 95 -6.68 -5.64 10.87
C THR A 95 -7.66 -6.46 10.04
N THR A 96 -7.32 -6.78 8.79
CA THR A 96 -8.07 -7.69 7.90
C THR A 96 -7.14 -8.76 7.36
N ALA A 97 -7.66 -9.97 7.13
CA ALA A 97 -6.92 -11.09 6.56
C ALA A 97 -7.29 -11.25 5.07
N GLY A 98 -6.95 -10.24 4.26
CA GLY A 98 -7.40 -10.11 2.86
C GLY A 98 -6.29 -9.68 1.90
N THR A 99 -6.17 -8.37 1.74
CA THR A 99 -5.39 -7.72 0.67
C THR A 99 -3.89 -8.04 0.64
N GLY A 100 -3.31 -8.47 1.76
CA GLY A 100 -1.85 -8.62 1.89
C GLY A 100 -1.06 -7.32 1.71
N SER A 101 -1.70 -6.15 1.76
CA SER A 101 -1.09 -4.85 1.48
C SER A 101 0.13 -4.56 2.37
N GLU A 102 0.19 -5.13 3.58
CA GLU A 102 1.34 -5.07 4.47
C GLU A 102 2.62 -5.70 3.89
N THR A 103 2.51 -6.52 2.84
CA THR A 103 3.62 -7.22 2.17
C THR A 103 3.92 -6.72 0.77
N THR A 104 3.04 -5.94 0.15
CA THR A 104 3.13 -5.53 -1.26
C THR A 104 3.62 -4.09 -1.44
N GLY A 105 4.21 -3.82 -2.61
CA GLY A 105 4.60 -2.47 -3.04
C GLY A 105 3.53 -1.74 -3.84
N VAL A 106 2.26 -2.10 -3.68
CA VAL A 106 1.14 -1.55 -4.44
C VAL A 106 0.26 -0.69 -3.52
N ALA A 107 -0.21 0.44 -4.01
CA ALA A 107 -1.25 1.26 -3.38
C ALA A 107 -2.35 1.54 -4.40
N ILE A 108 -3.57 1.08 -4.11
CA ILE A 108 -4.72 1.19 -5.02
C ILE A 108 -5.67 2.29 -4.55
N PHE A 109 -6.25 3.02 -5.51
CA PHE A 109 -7.31 4.00 -5.28
C PHE A 109 -8.28 4.09 -6.46
N ASP A 110 -9.47 4.61 -6.18
CA ASP A 110 -10.47 4.94 -7.17
C ASP A 110 -10.21 6.34 -7.75
N ASP A 111 -9.94 6.39 -9.05
CA ASP A 111 -9.91 7.64 -9.79
C ASP A 111 -11.34 8.04 -10.17
N VAL A 112 -11.95 8.90 -9.35
CA VAL A 112 -13.35 9.33 -9.52
C VAL A 112 -13.60 10.01 -10.87
N PRO A 113 -12.72 10.90 -11.38
CA PRO A 113 -12.92 11.55 -12.67
C PRO A 113 -13.03 10.58 -13.84
N THR A 114 -12.17 9.56 -13.89
CA THR A 114 -12.17 8.55 -14.97
C THR A 114 -12.98 7.30 -14.66
N LYS A 115 -13.59 7.22 -13.47
CA LYS A 115 -14.36 6.06 -12.97
C LYS A 115 -13.58 4.75 -13.08
N SER A 116 -12.28 4.82 -12.81
CA SER A 116 -11.35 3.71 -13.00
C SER A 116 -10.60 3.43 -11.71
N LYS A 117 -10.38 2.15 -11.41
CA LYS A 117 -9.52 1.72 -10.30
C LYS A 117 -8.09 1.66 -10.80
N THR A 118 -7.20 2.41 -10.15
CA THR A 118 -5.79 2.50 -10.52
C THR A 118 -4.91 2.49 -9.29
N GLY A 119 -3.61 2.63 -9.47
CA GLY A 119 -2.72 2.68 -8.34
C GLY A 119 -1.29 3.00 -8.70
N ILE A 120 -0.45 2.88 -7.68
CA ILE A 120 0.99 3.10 -7.74
C ILE A 120 1.62 1.76 -7.41
N ALA A 121 2.50 1.27 -8.27
CA ALA A 121 3.20 0.00 -8.05
C ALA A 121 4.71 0.23 -8.06
N HIS A 122 5.35 0.20 -6.90
CA HIS A 122 6.79 0.30 -6.81
C HIS A 122 7.34 -0.38 -5.54
N ARG A 123 8.47 -1.07 -5.67
CA ARG A 123 9.07 -1.87 -4.57
C ARG A 123 9.33 -1.09 -3.29
N ARG A 124 9.59 0.22 -3.41
CA ARG A 124 9.83 1.11 -2.28
C ARG A 124 8.59 1.42 -1.44
N LEU A 125 7.38 1.16 -1.95
CA LEU A 125 6.15 1.31 -1.18
C LEU A 125 5.91 0.12 -0.24
N ARG A 126 6.66 -0.98 -0.40
CA ARG A 126 6.53 -2.13 0.50
C ARG A 126 6.83 -1.67 1.93
N PRO A 127 5.94 -1.94 2.90
CA PRO A 127 6.17 -1.58 4.28
C PRO A 127 7.50 -2.12 4.79
N THR A 128 8.16 -1.33 5.64
CA THR A 128 9.41 -1.71 6.29
C THR A 128 9.20 -2.90 7.22
N LEU A 129 8.05 -2.95 7.89
CA LEU A 129 7.66 -4.06 8.75
C LEU A 129 6.14 -4.24 8.71
N GLY A 130 5.70 -5.46 8.41
CA GLY A 130 4.33 -5.92 8.63
C GLY A 130 4.22 -6.60 10.01
N VAL A 131 3.30 -6.15 10.86
CA VAL A 131 3.05 -6.73 12.19
C VAL A 131 1.68 -7.38 12.19
N VAL A 132 1.65 -8.69 11.92
CA VAL A 132 0.42 -9.47 11.90
C VAL A 132 0.12 -10.00 13.31
N ASP A 133 -0.94 -9.50 13.92
CA ASP A 133 -1.51 -10.04 15.16
C ASP A 133 -2.90 -10.63 14.85
N PRO A 134 -3.09 -11.96 14.98
CA PRO A 134 -4.39 -12.59 14.76
C PRO A 134 -5.52 -11.96 15.58
N LYS A 135 -5.22 -11.41 16.77
CA LYS A 135 -6.21 -10.75 17.62
C LYS A 135 -6.82 -9.51 16.98
N ASN A 136 -6.11 -8.85 16.06
CA ASN A 136 -6.64 -7.69 15.34
C ASN A 136 -7.80 -8.06 14.39
N THR A 137 -8.00 -9.35 14.10
CA THR A 137 -9.06 -9.84 13.23
C THR A 137 -10.27 -10.38 13.99
N GLU A 138 -10.18 -10.55 15.32
CA GLU A 138 -11.23 -11.17 16.15
C GLU A 138 -12.55 -10.39 16.13
N THR A 139 -12.48 -9.07 15.98
CA THR A 139 -13.65 -8.19 15.96
C THR A 139 -14.14 -7.85 14.55
N LEU A 140 -13.64 -8.52 13.51
CA LEU A 140 -14.08 -8.27 12.15
C LEU A 140 -15.56 -8.63 11.97
N PRO A 141 -16.36 -7.78 11.33
CA PRO A 141 -17.70 -8.16 10.91
C PRO A 141 -17.64 -9.40 10.00
N THR A 142 -18.57 -10.33 10.20
CA THR A 142 -18.62 -11.61 9.48
C THR A 142 -18.52 -11.45 7.96
N GLU A 143 -19.19 -10.45 7.40
CA GLU A 143 -19.16 -10.19 5.95
C GLU A 143 -17.77 -9.72 5.49
N VAL A 144 -17.09 -8.86 6.26
CA VAL A 144 -15.72 -8.43 5.94
C VAL A 144 -14.76 -9.63 5.99
N ALA A 145 -14.92 -10.53 6.96
CA ALA A 145 -14.11 -11.74 7.06
C ALA A 145 -14.33 -12.69 5.85
N LYS A 146 -15.57 -12.87 5.40
CA LYS A 146 -15.88 -13.69 4.20
C LYS A 146 -15.25 -13.11 2.94
N TYR A 147 -15.45 -11.81 2.69
CA TYR A 147 -14.93 -11.17 1.47
C TYR A 147 -13.41 -11.09 1.47
N SER A 148 -12.78 -10.80 2.62
CA SER A 148 -11.32 -10.83 2.72
C SER A 148 -10.73 -12.24 2.54
N GLY A 149 -11.39 -13.27 3.07
CA GLY A 149 -10.97 -14.65 2.81
C GLY A 149 -11.07 -15.04 1.33
N LEU A 150 -12.12 -14.60 0.65
CA LEU A 150 -12.27 -14.83 -0.80
C LEU A 150 -11.20 -14.08 -1.61
N ASP A 151 -10.86 -12.85 -1.20
CA ASP A 151 -9.80 -12.04 -1.81
C ASP A 151 -8.44 -12.77 -1.78
N VAL A 152 -8.05 -13.34 -0.62
CA VAL A 152 -6.84 -14.15 -0.50
C VAL A 152 -6.86 -15.36 -1.44
N LEU A 153 -8.00 -16.04 -1.55
CA LEU A 153 -8.14 -17.20 -2.41
C LEU A 153 -7.98 -16.82 -3.90
N CYS A 154 -8.59 -15.71 -4.32
CA CYS A 154 -8.43 -15.17 -5.67
C CYS A 154 -6.95 -14.86 -5.94
N HIS A 155 -6.28 -14.12 -5.06
CA HIS A 155 -4.86 -13.81 -5.20
C HIS A 155 -4.00 -15.07 -5.32
N ALA A 156 -4.28 -16.11 -4.53
CA ALA A 156 -3.55 -17.37 -4.58
C ALA A 156 -3.75 -18.10 -5.93
N ILE A 157 -4.98 -18.17 -6.42
CA ILE A 157 -5.31 -18.80 -7.71
C ILE A 157 -4.69 -18.02 -8.88
N GLU A 158 -4.81 -16.70 -8.89
CA GLU A 158 -4.22 -15.84 -9.94
C GLU A 158 -2.70 -15.95 -9.96
N SER A 159 -2.07 -15.95 -8.77
CA SER A 159 -0.63 -16.12 -8.65
C SER A 159 -0.16 -17.49 -9.12
N TYR A 160 -0.95 -18.54 -8.85
CA TYR A 160 -0.64 -19.91 -9.26
C TYR A 160 -0.82 -20.13 -10.76
N THR A 161 -1.82 -19.48 -11.37
CA THR A 161 -2.16 -19.66 -12.80
C THR A 161 -1.50 -18.64 -13.73
N ALA A 162 -0.70 -17.72 -13.19
CA ALA A 162 0.05 -16.73 -13.96
C ALA A 162 1.06 -17.35 -14.94
N LEU A 163 1.59 -16.54 -15.87
CA LEU A 163 2.60 -16.95 -16.86
C LEU A 163 3.91 -17.39 -16.18
N PRO A 164 4.38 -18.65 -16.40
CA PRO A 164 5.55 -19.21 -15.75
C PRO A 164 6.72 -18.25 -15.75
N TYR A 165 7.42 -18.13 -14.62
CA TYR A 165 8.52 -17.17 -14.48
C TYR A 165 9.57 -17.28 -15.60
N THR A 166 9.87 -18.50 -16.01
CA THR A 166 10.85 -18.82 -17.07
C THR A 166 10.43 -18.34 -18.46
N GLU A 167 9.16 -18.01 -18.65
CA GLU A 167 8.61 -17.55 -19.93
C GLU A 167 8.46 -16.03 -20.01
N ARG A 168 8.76 -15.30 -18.91
CA ARG A 168 8.63 -13.85 -18.88
C ARG A 168 9.78 -13.16 -19.63
N PRO A 169 9.49 -12.12 -20.43
CA PRO A 169 10.54 -11.34 -21.07
C PRO A 169 11.41 -10.65 -20.02
N ARG A 170 12.73 -10.71 -20.21
CA ARG A 170 13.69 -10.05 -19.32
C ARG A 170 13.59 -8.52 -19.51
N PRO A 171 13.35 -7.74 -18.45
CA PRO A 171 13.34 -6.28 -18.55
C PRO A 171 14.75 -5.73 -18.84
N GLU A 172 14.83 -4.62 -19.57
CA GLU A 172 16.11 -3.97 -19.93
C GLU A 172 16.92 -3.54 -18.70
N ARG A 173 16.22 -3.13 -17.63
CA ARG A 173 16.82 -2.69 -16.37
C ARG A 173 16.10 -3.31 -15.18
N PRO A 174 16.80 -3.60 -14.06
CA PRO A 174 16.17 -4.14 -12.84
C PRO A 174 15.02 -3.27 -12.29
N LEU A 175 15.11 -1.94 -12.47
CA LEU A 175 14.07 -0.99 -12.06
C LEU A 175 12.76 -1.13 -12.83
N LEU A 176 12.81 -1.71 -14.04
CA LEU A 176 11.63 -1.92 -14.89
C LEU A 176 10.99 -3.29 -14.66
N ARG A 177 11.51 -4.10 -13.73
CA ARG A 177 10.87 -5.37 -13.39
C ARG A 177 9.52 -5.08 -12.72
N PRO A 178 8.42 -5.68 -13.20
CA PRO A 178 7.13 -5.60 -12.53
C PRO A 178 7.23 -5.88 -11.04
N ALA A 179 6.47 -5.14 -10.24
CA ALA A 179 6.44 -5.32 -8.79
C ALA A 179 5.80 -6.66 -8.38
N TYR A 180 4.81 -7.14 -9.16
CA TYR A 180 4.08 -8.39 -8.92
C TYR A 180 4.41 -9.43 -9.99
N GLN A 181 4.84 -10.64 -9.61
CA GLN A 181 5.24 -11.69 -10.57
C GLN A 181 4.84 -13.10 -10.11
N GLY A 182 3.60 -13.50 -10.40
CA GLY A 182 3.09 -14.86 -10.17
C GLY A 182 3.65 -15.95 -11.10
N SER A 183 3.61 -17.20 -10.62
CA SER A 183 4.10 -18.50 -11.16
C SER A 183 5.63 -18.74 -11.15
N ASN A 184 6.21 -18.30 -10.02
CA ASN A 184 7.44 -18.68 -9.28
C ASN A 184 8.81 -18.84 -10.00
N PRO A 185 9.92 -18.27 -9.42
CA PRO A 185 10.50 -18.78 -8.18
C PRO A 185 10.26 -17.85 -6.97
N PHE A 186 9.08 -18.04 -6.37
CA PHE A 186 8.55 -17.53 -5.09
C PHE A 186 7.78 -16.21 -5.09
N SER A 187 7.19 -15.85 -6.24
CA SER A 187 6.04 -14.95 -6.42
C SER A 187 5.34 -14.49 -5.13
N ASP A 188 5.41 -13.23 -4.67
CA ASP A 188 5.87 -11.95 -5.28
C ASP A 188 7.39 -11.64 -5.29
#